data_AF-A0A6B3ECC9-F1
#
_entry.id   AF-A0A6B3ECC9-F1
#
_cell.length_a   1.000
_cell.length_b   1.000
_cell.length_c   1.000
_cell.angle_alpha   90.00
_cell.angle_beta   90.00
_cell.angle_gamma   90.00
#
_symmetry.space_group_name_H-M   'P 1'
#
loop_
_entity.id
_entity.type
_entity.pdbx_description
1 polymer ?
#
loop_
_entity_poly.entity_id
_entity_poly.type
_entity_poly.pdbx_seq_one_letter_code
_entity_poly.pdbx_strand_id
1 'polypeptide(L)'
;LVGTDRTLQPETRALAAVQAPLRLSQTKDAQGETVPGGITVRSERAFTGTDDLALQWSLTEGARTLAKGTRALAVPPGAETRLQLPAPPANPKDADRQLTVRAVQKTRTDWAPAGHTVAVEQFDVGGHQLAGVVKAQAPGAVRAVTTGDRVTATGDGFSYTFDRKSG
;
A
#
# COMPACT_ATOMS: atom_id res chain seq x y z
N LEU A 1 19.24 -13.33 1.09
CA LEU A 1 17.91 -13.82 0.63
C LEU A 1 17.31 -14.78 1.66
N VAL A 2 17.98 -15.88 2.00
CA VAL A 2 17.41 -16.91 2.89
C VAL A 2 18.45 -17.35 3.93
N GLY A 3 18.02 -17.53 5.19
CA GLY A 3 18.84 -18.07 6.27
C GLY A 3 19.13 -19.57 6.11
N THR A 4 20.03 -20.11 6.91
CA THR A 4 20.40 -21.55 6.88
C THR A 4 19.23 -22.46 7.26
N ASP A 5 18.30 -21.96 8.05
CA ASP A 5 17.04 -22.58 8.46
C ASP A 5 15.89 -22.36 7.48
N ARG A 6 16.18 -21.76 6.31
CA ARG A 6 15.21 -21.35 5.28
C ARG A 6 14.31 -20.18 5.65
N THR A 7 14.62 -19.43 6.72
CA THR A 7 13.88 -18.21 7.06
C THR A 7 14.13 -17.13 6.01
N LEU A 8 13.04 -16.58 5.46
CA LEU A 8 13.11 -15.51 4.47
C LEU A 8 13.65 -14.23 5.11
N GLN A 9 14.67 -13.66 4.48
CA GLN A 9 15.21 -12.35 4.87
C GLN A 9 14.44 -11.23 4.15
N PRO A 10 14.43 -9.99 4.69
CA PRO A 10 13.66 -8.88 4.13
C PRO A 10 13.91 -8.63 2.63
N GLU A 11 15.14 -8.76 2.16
CA GLU A 11 15.52 -8.56 0.76
C GLU A 11 14.84 -9.55 -0.21
N THR A 12 14.37 -10.70 0.26
CA THR A 12 13.63 -11.65 -0.57
C THR A 12 12.30 -11.08 -1.04
N ARG A 13 11.67 -10.21 -0.24
CA ARG A 13 10.46 -9.52 -0.67
C ARG A 13 10.74 -8.55 -1.81
N ALA A 14 11.88 -7.85 -1.76
CA ALA A 14 12.29 -6.96 -2.85
C ALA A 14 12.59 -7.76 -4.13
N LEU A 15 13.29 -8.88 -4.01
CA LEU A 15 13.54 -9.78 -5.14
C LEU A 15 12.22 -10.29 -5.77
N ALA A 16 11.27 -10.75 -4.95
CA ALA A 16 9.98 -11.23 -5.41
C ALA A 16 9.17 -10.14 -6.15
N ALA A 17 9.25 -8.89 -5.69
CA ALA A 17 8.60 -7.77 -6.38
C ALA A 17 9.25 -7.48 -7.74
N VAL A 18 10.58 -7.39 -7.80
CA VAL A 18 11.34 -7.14 -9.04
C VAL A 18 11.13 -8.25 -10.07
N GLN A 19 11.09 -9.50 -9.62
CA GLN A 19 10.91 -10.67 -10.47
C GLN A 19 9.44 -11.06 -10.71
N ALA A 20 8.49 -10.25 -10.25
CA ALA A 20 7.07 -10.54 -10.44
C ALA A 20 6.76 -10.71 -11.95
N PRO A 21 5.96 -11.72 -12.36
CA PRO A 21 5.72 -12.03 -13.78
C PRO A 21 4.66 -11.13 -14.42
N LEU A 22 4.17 -10.12 -13.68
CA LEU A 22 3.19 -9.15 -14.11
C LEU A 22 3.66 -7.76 -13.73
N ARG A 23 3.40 -6.79 -14.60
CA ARG A 23 3.49 -5.36 -14.28
C ARG A 23 2.08 -4.81 -14.13
N LEU A 24 1.83 -4.15 -13.01
CA LEU A 24 0.56 -3.50 -12.71
C LEU A 24 0.81 -2.00 -12.69
N SER A 25 -0.01 -1.23 -13.37
CA SER A 25 0.07 0.24 -13.35
C SER A 25 -1.31 0.87 -13.43
N GLN A 26 -1.40 2.14 -13.06
CA GLN A 26 -2.61 2.92 -13.32
C GLN A 26 -2.74 3.19 -14.82
N THR A 27 -3.94 2.98 -15.36
CA THR A 27 -4.23 3.32 -16.74
C THR A 27 -4.19 4.83 -16.92
N LYS A 28 -3.51 5.28 -17.98
CA LYS A 28 -3.49 6.68 -18.41
C LYS A 28 -4.39 6.87 -19.63
N ASP A 29 -5.08 8.00 -19.71
CA ASP A 29 -5.82 8.41 -20.90
C ASP A 29 -4.89 8.98 -22.00
N ALA A 30 -5.46 9.51 -23.07
CA ALA A 30 -4.69 10.08 -24.18
C ALA A 30 -3.93 11.36 -23.80
N GLN A 31 -4.32 12.02 -22.71
CA GLN A 31 -3.72 13.24 -22.19
C GLN A 31 -2.66 12.94 -21.11
N GLY A 32 -2.52 11.68 -20.71
CA GLY A 32 -1.57 11.25 -19.67
C GLY A 32 -2.15 11.28 -18.25
N GLU A 33 -3.43 11.57 -18.11
CA GLU A 33 -4.11 11.62 -16.82
C GLU A 33 -4.50 10.22 -16.34
N THR A 34 -4.44 10.00 -15.03
CA THR A 34 -4.85 8.71 -14.45
C THR A 34 -6.36 8.53 -14.59
N VAL A 35 -6.76 7.44 -15.22
CA VAL A 35 -8.17 7.02 -15.28
C VAL A 35 -8.57 6.46 -13.91
N PRO A 36 -9.57 7.03 -13.22
CA PRO A 36 -10.00 6.54 -11.91
C PRO A 36 -10.44 5.07 -11.97
N GLY A 37 -9.79 4.23 -11.17
CA GLY A 37 -10.05 2.78 -11.15
C GLY A 37 -9.55 2.01 -12.38
N GLY A 38 -8.91 2.68 -13.34
CA GLY A 38 -8.28 2.04 -14.49
C GLY A 38 -6.95 1.39 -14.10
N ILE A 39 -6.82 0.09 -14.30
CA ILE A 39 -5.59 -0.67 -14.06
C ILE A 39 -5.14 -1.30 -15.37
N THR A 40 -3.89 -1.03 -15.73
CA THR A 40 -3.21 -1.71 -16.82
C THR A 40 -2.44 -2.90 -16.27
N VAL A 41 -2.62 -4.06 -16.88
CA VAL A 41 -1.96 -5.32 -16.52
C VAL A 41 -1.18 -5.82 -17.72
N ARG A 42 0.15 -5.85 -17.59
CA ARG A 42 1.05 -6.41 -18.61
C ARG A 42 1.63 -7.74 -18.12
N SER A 43 1.50 -8.77 -18.94
CA SER A 43 2.08 -10.10 -18.71
C SER A 43 3.50 -10.15 -19.23
N GLU A 44 4.45 -10.53 -18.38
CA GLU A 44 5.82 -10.87 -18.79
C GLU A 44 6.02 -12.39 -18.94
N ARG A 45 4.94 -13.18 -18.80
CA ARG A 45 4.97 -14.62 -19.06
C ARG A 45 5.15 -14.87 -20.56
N ALA A 46 5.97 -15.86 -20.91
CA ALA A 46 6.29 -16.17 -22.30
C ALA A 46 5.37 -17.23 -22.96
N PHE A 47 4.77 -18.13 -22.17
CA PHE A 47 4.09 -19.32 -22.72
C PHE A 47 2.65 -19.53 -22.25
N THR A 48 2.26 -18.97 -21.11
CA THR A 48 0.91 -19.15 -20.56
C THR A 48 0.28 -17.80 -20.25
N GLY A 49 -1.04 -17.73 -20.42
CA GLY A 49 -1.84 -16.56 -20.09
C GLY A 49 -1.91 -16.30 -18.59
N THR A 50 -2.93 -15.58 -18.15
CA THR A 50 -3.14 -15.25 -16.72
C THR A 50 -4.49 -15.74 -16.20
N ASP A 51 -5.11 -16.68 -16.92
CA ASP A 51 -6.41 -17.28 -16.56
C ASP A 51 -6.35 -18.07 -15.24
N ASP A 52 -5.16 -18.52 -14.83
CA ASP A 52 -4.85 -19.11 -13.52
C ASP A 52 -4.85 -18.09 -12.38
N LEU A 53 -4.84 -16.79 -12.69
CA LEU A 53 -4.75 -15.69 -11.74
C LEU A 53 -6.06 -14.90 -11.64
N ALA A 54 -6.27 -14.30 -10.48
CA ALA A 54 -7.29 -13.29 -10.25
C ALA A 54 -6.64 -12.01 -9.73
N LEU A 55 -7.23 -10.86 -10.07
CA LEU A 55 -6.83 -9.57 -9.56
C LEU A 55 -7.67 -9.23 -8.33
N GLN A 56 -7.08 -9.26 -7.14
CA GLN A 56 -7.68 -8.73 -5.92
C GLN A 56 -7.29 -7.28 -5.74
N TRP A 57 -8.21 -6.45 -5.27
CA TRP A 57 -7.95 -5.04 -5.04
C TRP A 57 -8.62 -4.56 -3.75
N SER A 58 -8.01 -3.57 -3.10
CA SER A 58 -8.55 -2.89 -1.92
C SER A 58 -8.20 -1.42 -1.95
N LEU A 59 -9.20 -0.58 -1.76
CA LEU A 59 -9.08 0.85 -1.55
C LEU A 59 -9.13 1.15 -0.05
N THR A 60 -8.15 1.88 0.45
CA THR A 60 -8.00 2.20 1.87
C THR A 60 -7.85 3.71 2.07
N GLU A 61 -8.26 4.17 3.25
CA GLU A 61 -8.02 5.50 3.80
C GLU A 61 -7.38 5.29 5.18
N GLY A 62 -6.07 5.52 5.28
CA GLY A 62 -5.28 5.03 6.41
C GLY A 62 -5.49 3.52 6.64
N ALA A 63 -5.88 3.12 7.85
CA ALA A 63 -6.18 1.72 8.18
C ALA A 63 -7.57 1.25 7.74
N ARG A 64 -8.45 2.16 7.29
CA ARG A 64 -9.85 1.84 6.98
C ARG A 64 -9.99 1.37 5.53
N THR A 65 -10.53 0.18 5.31
CA THR A 65 -10.90 -0.28 3.95
C THR A 65 -12.22 0.36 3.52
N LEU A 66 -12.19 1.13 2.43
CA LEU A 66 -13.37 1.79 1.85
C LEU A 66 -14.11 0.87 0.87
N ALA A 67 -13.35 0.13 0.06
CA ALA A 67 -13.89 -0.80 -0.93
C ALA A 67 -12.86 -1.90 -1.22
N LYS A 68 -13.32 -3.07 -1.64
CA LYS A 68 -12.47 -4.18 -2.08
C LYS A 68 -13.22 -5.06 -3.07
N GLY A 69 -12.49 -5.85 -3.85
CA GLY A 69 -13.11 -6.79 -4.75
C GLY A 69 -12.12 -7.69 -5.47
N THR A 70 -12.63 -8.43 -6.43
CA THR A 70 -11.84 -9.34 -7.27
C THR A 70 -12.30 -9.22 -8.72
N ARG A 71 -11.36 -9.29 -9.64
CA ARG A 71 -11.59 -9.36 -11.09
C ARG A 71 -10.86 -10.57 -11.67
N ALA A 72 -11.45 -11.21 -12.67
CA ALA A 72 -10.75 -12.23 -13.43
C ALA A 72 -9.65 -11.57 -14.29
N LEU A 73 -8.53 -12.29 -14.48
CA LEU A 73 -7.50 -11.95 -15.45
C LEU A 73 -7.58 -12.92 -16.63
N ALA A 74 -7.35 -12.38 -17.83
CA ALA A 74 -7.30 -13.09 -19.10
C ALA A 74 -6.37 -12.32 -20.05
N VAL A 75 -5.10 -12.22 -19.65
CA VAL A 75 -4.02 -11.56 -20.42
C VAL A 75 -3.17 -12.65 -21.08
N PRO A 76 -3.06 -12.69 -22.42
CA PRO A 76 -2.16 -13.59 -23.11
C PRO A 76 -0.68 -13.39 -22.72
N PRO A 77 0.20 -14.37 -23.03
CA PRO A 77 1.64 -14.21 -22.84
C PRO A 77 2.18 -12.97 -23.56
N GLY A 78 3.03 -12.20 -22.88
CA GLY A 78 3.65 -10.97 -23.43
C GLY A 78 2.70 -9.80 -23.71
N ALA A 79 1.39 -9.97 -23.49
CA ALA A 79 0.37 -8.98 -23.84
C ALA A 79 0.02 -8.06 -22.67
N GLU A 80 -0.78 -7.04 -22.97
CA GLU A 80 -1.31 -6.07 -22.00
C GLU A 80 -2.82 -5.96 -22.14
N THR A 81 -3.51 -5.73 -21.03
CA THR A 81 -4.93 -5.38 -21.01
C THR A 81 -5.22 -4.25 -20.01
N ARG A 82 -6.34 -3.55 -20.21
CA ARG A 82 -6.86 -2.54 -19.29
C ARG A 82 -8.10 -3.07 -18.60
N LEU A 83 -8.17 -2.91 -17.30
CA LEU A 83 -9.26 -3.36 -16.45
C LEU A 83 -9.85 -2.16 -15.73
N GLN A 84 -11.18 -2.07 -15.75
CA GLN A 84 -11.91 -1.06 -14.99
C GLN A 84 -12.37 -1.65 -13.65
N LEU A 85 -11.77 -1.16 -12.56
CA LEU A 85 -12.27 -1.38 -11.22
C LEU A 85 -13.48 -0.47 -10.95
N PRO A 86 -14.36 -0.82 -10.00
CA PRO A 86 -15.40 0.09 -9.54
C PRO A 86 -14.79 1.44 -9.15
N ALA A 87 -15.48 2.53 -9.52
CA ALA A 87 -15.03 3.87 -9.19
C ALA A 87 -14.89 4.04 -7.67
N PRO A 88 -13.83 4.71 -7.19
CA PRO A 88 -13.69 5.00 -5.77
C PRO A 88 -14.88 5.88 -5.29
N PRO A 89 -15.33 5.71 -4.03
CA PRO A 89 -16.35 6.59 -3.46
C PRO A 89 -15.84 8.04 -3.41
N ALA A 90 -16.74 9.02 -3.34
CA ALA A 90 -16.37 10.43 -3.26
C ALA A 90 -15.37 10.71 -2.10
N ASN A 91 -14.47 11.67 -2.30
CA ASN A 91 -13.46 12.09 -1.31
C ASN A 91 -13.60 13.56 -0.90
N PRO A 92 -14.74 14.00 -0.34
CA PRO A 92 -14.98 15.41 -0.04
C PRO A 92 -14.06 15.98 1.06
N LYS A 93 -13.40 15.11 1.84
CA LYS A 93 -12.47 15.49 2.91
C LYS A 93 -11.01 15.47 2.46
N ASP A 94 -10.76 15.25 1.17
CA ASP A 94 -9.42 15.13 0.60
C ASP A 94 -8.51 14.16 1.38
N ALA A 95 -9.09 13.07 1.88
CA ALA A 95 -8.37 12.13 2.72
C ALA A 95 -7.43 11.27 1.88
N ASP A 96 -6.18 11.09 2.32
CA ASP A 96 -5.17 10.26 1.65
C ASP A 96 -5.69 8.82 1.50
N ARG A 97 -5.66 8.34 0.25
CA ARG A 97 -6.20 7.05 -0.15
C ARG A 97 -5.23 6.26 -1.00
N GLN A 98 -5.16 4.98 -0.65
CA GLN A 98 -4.25 4.01 -1.25
C GLN A 98 -5.04 2.87 -1.89
N LEU A 99 -4.76 2.60 -3.17
CA LEU A 99 -5.28 1.43 -3.88
C LEU A 99 -4.18 0.36 -3.93
N THR A 100 -4.41 -0.77 -3.28
CA THR A 100 -3.55 -1.95 -3.41
C THR A 100 -4.18 -2.94 -4.38
N VAL A 101 -3.38 -3.43 -5.33
CA VAL A 101 -3.79 -4.41 -6.33
C VAL A 101 -2.84 -5.61 -6.27
N ARG A 102 -3.39 -6.83 -6.28
CA ARG A 102 -2.66 -8.09 -6.16
C ARG A 102 -3.12 -9.05 -7.25
N ALA A 103 -2.18 -9.63 -7.99
CA ALA A 103 -2.45 -10.82 -8.79
C ALA A 103 -2.22 -12.05 -7.91
N VAL A 104 -3.25 -12.89 -7.74
CA VAL A 104 -3.23 -14.06 -6.87
C VAL A 104 -3.59 -15.33 -7.62
N GLN A 105 -3.03 -16.46 -7.22
CA GLN A 105 -3.43 -17.76 -7.75
C GLN A 105 -4.88 -18.08 -7.40
N LYS A 106 -5.69 -18.49 -8.37
CA LYS A 106 -7.08 -18.91 -8.13
C LYS A 106 -7.17 -20.24 -7.38
N THR A 107 -6.27 -21.16 -7.71
CA THR A 107 -6.27 -22.53 -7.18
C THR A 107 -4.87 -22.88 -6.64
N ARG A 108 -4.80 -23.96 -5.87
CA ARG A 108 -3.52 -24.53 -5.42
C ARG A 108 -2.70 -25.03 -6.62
N THR A 109 -1.40 -24.83 -6.58
CA THR A 109 -0.40 -25.47 -7.45
C THR A 109 0.55 -26.33 -6.62
N ASP A 110 1.47 -27.04 -7.27
CA ASP A 110 2.47 -27.87 -6.57
C ASP A 110 3.40 -27.05 -5.67
N TRP A 111 3.59 -25.75 -5.97
CA TRP A 111 4.53 -24.87 -5.29
C TRP A 111 3.87 -23.81 -4.39
N ALA A 112 2.56 -23.58 -4.51
CA ALA A 112 1.86 -22.57 -3.72
C ALA A 112 0.37 -22.88 -3.50
N PRO A 113 -0.20 -22.40 -2.38
CA PRO A 113 -1.63 -22.51 -2.13
C PRO A 113 -2.45 -21.53 -2.98
N ALA A 114 -3.74 -21.81 -3.12
CA ALA A 114 -4.70 -20.83 -3.64
C ALA A 114 -4.61 -19.52 -2.84
N GLY A 115 -4.68 -18.38 -3.52
CA GLY A 115 -4.54 -17.05 -2.94
C GLY A 115 -3.10 -16.55 -2.81
N HIS A 116 -2.08 -17.34 -3.18
CA HIS A 116 -0.70 -16.88 -3.20
C HIS A 116 -0.53 -15.68 -4.15
N THR A 117 0.08 -14.59 -3.65
CA THR A 117 0.30 -13.36 -4.42
C THR A 117 1.55 -13.49 -5.29
N VAL A 118 1.39 -13.36 -6.60
CA VAL A 118 2.51 -13.42 -7.57
C VAL A 118 2.97 -12.03 -8.02
N ALA A 119 2.13 -11.02 -7.90
CA ALA A 119 2.48 -9.62 -8.15
C ALA A 119 1.60 -8.71 -7.26
N VAL A 120 2.16 -7.62 -6.77
CA VAL A 120 1.44 -6.63 -5.97
C VAL A 120 1.98 -5.24 -6.25
N GLU A 121 1.08 -4.27 -6.39
CA GLU A 121 1.41 -2.85 -6.46
C GLU A 121 0.45 -2.04 -5.59
N GLN A 122 0.91 -0.87 -5.16
CA GLN A 122 0.11 0.11 -4.43
C GLN A 122 0.22 1.46 -5.12
N PHE A 123 -0.91 2.14 -5.26
CA PHE A 123 -1.00 3.43 -5.93
C PHE A 123 -1.70 4.45 -5.04
N ASP A 124 -1.14 5.66 -5.01
CA ASP A 124 -1.83 6.84 -4.52
C ASP A 124 -3.01 7.14 -5.47
N VAL A 125 -4.21 7.30 -4.92
CA VAL A 125 -5.42 7.63 -5.70
C VAL A 125 -6.04 8.97 -5.28
N GLY A 126 -5.23 9.82 -4.66
CA GLY A 126 -5.57 11.19 -4.28
C GLY A 126 -5.88 11.35 -2.79
N GLY A 127 -6.03 12.61 -2.39
CA GLY A 127 -6.11 13.02 -1.00
C GLY A 127 -4.75 13.47 -0.45
N HIS A 128 -4.72 14.62 0.22
CA HIS A 128 -3.53 15.14 0.88
C HIS A 128 -3.67 15.16 2.41
N GLN A 129 -4.89 14.97 2.91
CA GLN A 129 -5.17 14.97 4.34
C GLN A 129 -5.00 13.57 4.92
N LEU A 130 -3.97 13.39 5.74
CA LEU A 130 -3.73 12.13 6.44
C LEU A 130 -4.93 11.78 7.34
N ALA A 131 -5.41 10.54 7.20
CA ALA A 131 -6.48 10.01 8.04
C ALA A 131 -6.09 10.06 9.53
N GLY A 132 -6.96 10.62 10.36
CA GLY A 132 -6.70 10.71 11.81
C GLY A 132 -5.86 11.90 12.26
N VAL A 133 -5.47 12.82 11.36
CA VAL A 133 -5.02 14.17 11.76
C VAL A 133 -6.25 14.97 12.18
N VAL A 134 -6.79 14.60 13.33
CA VAL A 134 -7.61 15.50 14.13
C VAL A 134 -6.69 16.66 14.49
N LYS A 135 -7.11 17.89 14.21
CA LYS A 135 -6.41 19.08 14.70
C LYS A 135 -6.14 18.86 16.18
N ALA A 136 -4.86 18.77 16.57
CA ALA A 136 -4.52 18.40 17.94
C ALA A 136 -5.26 19.32 18.91
N GLN A 137 -6.25 18.78 19.61
CA GLN A 137 -6.79 19.46 20.78
C GLN A 137 -5.74 19.25 21.85
N ALA A 138 -4.96 20.28 22.16
CA ALA A 138 -4.11 20.31 23.35
C ALA A 138 -5.01 20.70 24.53
N PRO A 139 -5.60 19.75 25.27
CA PRO A 139 -6.65 20.09 26.23
C PRO A 139 -6.05 20.60 27.55
N GLY A 140 -4.73 20.47 27.72
CA GLY A 140 -4.02 20.74 28.97
C GLY A 140 -2.90 21.77 28.81
N ALA A 141 -2.65 22.51 29.89
CA ALA A 141 -1.50 23.38 29.99
C ALA A 141 -0.22 22.56 30.23
N VAL A 142 0.85 22.89 29.51
CA VAL A 142 2.18 22.34 29.76
C VAL A 142 2.97 23.34 30.59
N ARG A 143 3.58 22.88 31.69
CA ARG A 143 4.50 23.67 32.50
C ARG A 143 5.93 23.25 32.20
N ALA A 144 6.76 24.20 31.79
CA ALA A 144 8.20 24.01 31.67
C ALA A 144 8.92 24.67 32.86
N VAL A 145 9.85 23.94 33.48
CA VAL A 145 10.74 24.46 34.53
C VAL A 145 12.17 24.21 34.14
N THR A 146 12.99 25.26 34.26
CA THR A 146 14.44 25.15 34.09
C THR A 146 15.10 25.06 35.45
N THR A 147 15.96 24.07 35.66
CA THR A 147 16.76 23.92 36.88
C THR A 147 18.16 23.47 36.52
N GLY A 148 19.14 24.38 36.66
CA GLY A 148 20.50 24.17 36.20
C GLY A 148 20.54 23.89 34.69
N ASP A 149 21.18 22.79 34.32
CA ASP A 149 21.30 22.32 32.93
C ASP A 149 20.10 21.48 32.46
N ARG A 150 18.99 21.44 33.20
CA ARG A 150 17.80 20.65 32.84
C ARG A 150 16.57 21.50 32.58
N VAL A 151 15.79 21.09 31.60
CA VAL A 151 14.44 21.61 31.35
C VAL A 151 13.44 20.47 31.50
N THR A 152 12.53 20.58 32.46
CA THR A 152 11.45 19.60 32.66
C THR A 152 10.12 20.18 32.19
N ALA A 153 9.52 19.55 31.18
CA ALA A 153 8.17 19.84 30.69
C ALA A 153 7.18 18.82 31.26
N THR A 154 6.16 19.29 31.98
CA THR A 154 5.15 18.45 32.63
C THR A 154 3.75 18.84 32.17
N GLY A 155 2.91 17.84 31.89
CA GLY A 155 1.49 17.99 31.60
C GLY A 155 0.69 16.82 32.19
N ASP A 156 -0.57 16.68 31.78
CA ASP A 156 -1.43 15.60 32.29
C ASP A 156 -0.93 14.22 31.83
N GLY A 157 -0.53 13.39 32.78
CA GLY A 157 -0.01 12.04 32.52
C GLY A 157 1.39 11.95 31.90
N PHE A 158 2.13 13.05 31.77
CA PHE A 158 3.49 13.02 31.23
C PHE A 158 4.47 14.00 31.89
N SER A 159 5.75 13.63 31.91
CA SER A 159 6.86 14.52 32.25
C SER A 159 8.09 14.15 31.43
N TYR A 160 8.68 15.12 30.73
CA TYR A 160 9.90 14.97 29.95
C TYR A 160 10.97 15.88 30.51
N THR A 161 12.18 15.35 30.69
CA THR A 161 13.35 16.15 31.08
C THR A 161 14.40 16.10 29.98
N PHE A 162 14.85 17.27 29.57
CA PHE A 162 15.89 17.47 28.57
C PHE A 162 17.15 18.00 29.25
N ASP A 163 18.31 17.53 28.81
CA ASP A 163 19.59 18.04 29.23
C ASP A 163 20.05 19.10 28.23
N ARG A 164 20.37 20.30 28.70
CA ARG A 164 20.70 21.45 27.85
C ARG A 164 22.07 21.33 27.18
N LYS A 165 22.93 20.40 27.62
CA LYS A 165 24.26 20.17 27.05
C LYS A 165 24.25 19.05 26.01
N SER A 166 23.49 17.98 26.24
CA SER A 166 23.44 16.83 25.32
C SER A 166 22.21 16.77 24.42
N GLY A 167 21.17 17.54 24.71
CA GLY A 167 19.86 17.46 24.05
C GLY A 167 18.97 16.42 24.73
#